data_AF-A0AAN7VJV7-F1
#
_entry.id   AF-A0AAN7VJV7-F1
#
_cell.length_a   1.000
_cell.length_b   1.000
_cell.length_c   1.000
_cell.angle_alpha   90.00
_cell.angle_beta   90.00
_cell.angle_gamma   90.00
#
_symmetry.space_group_name_H-M   'P 1'
#
loop_
_entity.id
_entity.type
_entity.pdbx_description
1 polymer ?
#
loop_
_entity_poly.entity_id
_entity_poly.type
_entity_poly.pdbx_seq_one_letter_code
_entity_poly.pdbx_strand_id
1 'polypeptide(L)'
;MRGSKIISMTVNNIKLLDSLNFFPMSLAKLPKAFGLAGNFKKGFFPYHFNTAENQNYVGKYPDIKYYNPDAMTTDDREKFINWYNENKDSVFDMQKGNCFLLYI
;
A
#
# COMPACT_ATOMS: atom_id res chain seq x y z
N MET A 1 27.60 -13.69 5.95
CA MET A 1 26.51 -14.07 6.89
C MET A 1 25.27 -13.26 6.51
N ARG A 2 24.23 -13.87 5.91
CA ARG A 2 22.97 -13.17 5.61
C ARG A 2 22.16 -13.12 6.91
N GLY A 3 22.27 -12.02 7.66
CA GLY A 3 21.61 -11.86 8.95
C GLY A 3 20.10 -12.06 8.85
N SER A 4 19.54 -12.90 9.72
CA SER A 4 18.13 -13.00 10.19
C SER A 4 16.97 -12.89 9.19
N LYS A 5 17.20 -12.87 7.87
CA LYS A 5 16.15 -12.75 6.85
C LYS A 5 15.53 -14.11 6.56
N ILE A 6 14.27 -14.28 6.95
CA ILE A 6 13.47 -15.46 6.64
C ILE A 6 12.99 -15.34 5.20
N ILE A 7 13.49 -16.22 4.32
CA ILE A 7 13.17 -16.19 2.88
C ILE A 7 11.85 -16.91 2.58
N SER A 8 11.59 -18.00 3.28
CA SER A 8 10.35 -18.74 3.17
C SER A 8 10.04 -19.50 4.45
N MET A 9 8.76 -19.62 4.78
CA MET A 9 8.25 -20.50 5.82
C MET A 9 7.21 -21.43 5.21
N THR A 10 7.27 -22.71 5.56
CA THR A 10 6.23 -23.67 5.20
C THR A 10 5.50 -24.10 6.46
N VAL A 11 4.19 -23.92 6.49
CA VAL A 11 3.31 -24.40 7.56
C VAL A 11 2.25 -25.27 6.89
N ASN A 12 2.22 -26.56 7.25
CA ASN A 12 1.41 -27.57 6.57
C ASN A 12 1.67 -27.55 5.05
N ASN A 13 0.61 -27.41 4.24
CA ASN A 13 0.69 -27.33 2.78
C ASN A 13 0.75 -25.87 2.25
N ILE A 14 1.03 -24.88 3.11
CA ILE A 14 1.12 -23.47 2.73
C ILE A 14 2.58 -23.01 2.78
N LYS A 15 3.04 -22.39 1.69
CA LYS A 15 4.37 -21.77 1.60
C LYS A 15 4.22 -20.25 1.61
N LEU A 16 4.72 -19.62 2.67
CA LEU A 16 4.86 -18.17 2.79
C LEU A 16 6.24 -17.78 2.27
N LEU A 17 6.28 -16.87 1.30
CA LEU A 17 7.53 -16.32 0.74
C LEU A 17 7.62 -14.85 1.13
N ASP A 18 8.80 -14.40 1.56
CA ASP A 18 9.05 -12.97 1.79
C ASP A 18 9.65 -12.34 0.53
N SER A 19 8.82 -11.59 -0.20
CA SER A 19 9.21 -10.87 -1.41
C SER A 19 10.25 -9.78 -1.17
N LEU A 20 10.39 -9.25 0.05
CA LEU A 20 11.38 -8.20 0.37
C LEU A 20 12.83 -8.70 0.23
N ASN A 21 13.04 -10.02 0.25
CA ASN A 21 14.35 -10.60 -0.04
C ASN A 21 14.74 -10.48 -1.52
N PHE A 22 13.77 -10.30 -2.41
CA PHE A 22 13.98 -10.22 -3.85
C PHE A 22 13.99 -8.78 -4.37
N PHE A 23 13.34 -7.85 -3.67
CA PHE A 23 13.22 -6.45 -4.08
C PHE A 23 13.80 -5.50 -3.02
N PRO A 24 15.05 -5.03 -3.16
CA PRO A 24 15.65 -4.05 -2.25
C PRO A 24 15.15 -2.62 -2.53
N MET A 25 13.84 -2.44 -2.78
CA MET A 25 13.23 -1.16 -3.13
C MET A 25 11.78 -1.09 -2.65
N SER A 26 11.21 0.12 -2.60
CA SER A 26 9.82 0.32 -2.21
C SER A 26 8.84 -0.23 -3.24
N LEU A 27 7.66 -0.69 -2.79
CA LEU A 27 6.60 -1.19 -3.66
C LEU A 27 6.17 -0.16 -4.73
N ALA A 28 6.30 1.15 -4.44
CA ALA A 28 6.01 2.20 -5.40
C ALA A 28 6.96 2.24 -6.61
N LYS A 29 8.17 1.68 -6.47
CA LYS A 29 9.16 1.60 -7.55
C LYS A 29 9.03 0.33 -8.38
N LEU A 30 8.25 -0.66 -7.94
CA LEU A 30 8.05 -1.93 -8.67
C LEU A 30 7.57 -1.71 -10.11
N PRO A 31 6.49 -0.94 -10.38
CA PRO A 31 6.02 -0.79 -11.75
C PRO A 31 7.11 -0.25 -12.68
N LYS A 32 7.85 0.77 -12.23
CA LYS A 32 8.97 1.34 -12.99
C LYS A 32 10.09 0.33 -13.23
N ALA A 33 10.45 -0.46 -12.23
CA ALA A 33 11.51 -1.47 -12.34
C ALA A 33 11.16 -2.59 -13.33
N PHE A 34 9.89 -2.92 -13.47
CA PHE A 34 9.39 -3.90 -14.44
C PHE A 34 9.06 -3.30 -15.81
N GLY A 35 9.33 -2.01 -16.04
CA GLY A 35 8.97 -1.33 -17.28
C GLY A 35 7.46 -1.19 -17.49
N LEU A 36 6.65 -1.38 -16.45
CA LEU A 36 5.20 -1.17 -16.48
C LEU A 36 4.95 0.34 -16.53
N ALA A 37 4.60 0.83 -17.72
CA ALA A 37 4.23 2.21 -17.97
C ALA A 37 2.72 2.44 -17.77
N GLY A 38 2.33 3.68 -17.51
CA GLY A 38 0.92 4.10 -17.43
C GLY A 38 0.34 4.11 -16.01
N ASN A 39 -0.86 3.54 -15.85
CA ASN A 39 -1.69 3.65 -14.64
C ASN A 39 -1.29 2.68 -13.50
N PHE A 40 -0.24 1.88 -13.70
CA PHE A 40 0.28 0.96 -12.70
C PHE A 40 1.12 1.72 -11.68
N LYS A 41 0.47 2.28 -10.66
CA LYS A 41 1.11 3.01 -9.57
C LYS A 41 0.59 2.55 -8.22
N LYS A 42 1.45 2.69 -7.21
CA LYS A 42 1.06 2.55 -5.81
C LYS A 42 -0.04 3.56 -5.47
N GLY A 43 -1.20 3.08 -5.02
CA GLY A 43 -2.20 3.93 -4.38
C GLY A 43 -1.81 4.35 -2.96
N PHE A 44 -2.52 5.32 -2.41
CA PHE A 44 -2.40 5.75 -1.01
C PHE A 44 -3.44 5.02 -0.15
N PHE A 45 -3.02 4.53 1.02
CA PHE A 45 -3.88 3.74 1.91
C PHE A 45 -3.84 4.32 3.34
N PRO A 46 -5.01 4.43 4.03
CA PRO A 46 -5.09 5.00 5.38
C PRO A 46 -4.66 3.97 6.43
N TYR A 47 -3.35 3.81 6.63
CA TYR A 47 -2.79 2.79 7.53
C TYR A 47 -3.34 2.82 8.95
N HIS A 48 -3.53 4.02 9.52
CA HIS A 48 -4.06 4.15 10.89
C HIS A 48 -5.58 3.95 10.99
N PHE A 49 -6.27 3.88 9.84
CA PHE A 49 -7.70 3.57 9.80
C PHE A 49 -7.97 2.07 9.76
N ASN A 50 -6.93 1.26 9.49
CA ASN A 50 -6.99 -0.19 9.46
C ASN A 50 -7.08 -0.80 10.86
N THR A 51 -8.24 -0.65 11.49
CA THR A 51 -8.56 -1.22 12.80
C THR A 51 -9.66 -2.26 12.68
N ALA A 52 -9.85 -3.10 13.70
CA ALA A 52 -10.87 -4.16 13.68
C ALA A 52 -12.29 -3.59 13.52
N GLU A 53 -12.54 -2.41 14.10
CA GLU A 53 -13.82 -1.70 14.06
C GLU A 53 -14.15 -1.19 12.66
N ASN A 54 -13.13 -0.82 11.88
CA ASN A 54 -13.29 -0.22 10.56
C ASN A 54 -13.21 -1.25 9.40
N GLN A 55 -13.06 -2.55 9.67
CA GLN A 55 -12.91 -3.57 8.62
C GLN A 55 -14.09 -3.62 7.63
N ASN A 56 -15.29 -3.27 8.08
CA ASN A 56 -16.50 -3.23 7.26
C ASN A 56 -16.89 -1.81 6.86
N TYR A 57 -15.98 -0.84 7.01
CA TYR A 57 -16.27 0.55 6.70
C TYR A 57 -16.46 0.75 5.19
N VAL A 58 -17.60 1.34 4.84
CA VAL A 58 -17.90 1.87 3.51
C VAL A 58 -18.44 3.29 3.70
N GLY A 59 -17.71 4.29 3.23
CA GLY A 59 -18.04 5.69 3.47
C GLY A 59 -17.08 6.61 2.74
N LYS A 60 -16.97 7.87 3.17
CA LYS A 60 -15.96 8.78 2.59
C LYS A 60 -14.55 8.32 2.92
N TYR A 61 -13.57 8.74 2.11
CA TYR A 61 -12.17 8.51 2.45
C TYR A 61 -11.83 9.07 3.85
N PRO A 62 -11.04 8.33 4.65
CA PRO A 62 -10.65 8.78 5.99
C PRO A 62 -9.87 10.10 5.96
N ASP A 63 -9.86 10.80 7.08
CA ASP A 63 -9.10 12.04 7.23
C ASP A 63 -7.59 11.85 6.92
N ILE A 64 -6.94 12.93 6.46
CA ILE A 64 -5.53 12.95 6.09
C ILE A 64 -4.60 12.41 7.19
N LYS A 65 -4.96 12.58 8.47
CA LYS A 65 -4.18 12.07 9.62
C LYS A 65 -4.01 10.55 9.61
N TYR A 66 -4.94 9.82 8.98
CA TYR A 66 -4.89 8.35 8.95
C TYR A 66 -3.87 7.78 7.95
N TYR A 67 -3.26 8.62 7.11
CA TYR A 67 -2.32 8.22 6.06
C TYR A 67 -0.84 8.37 6.46
N ASN A 68 -0.56 8.90 7.66
CA ASN A 68 0.79 9.21 8.13
C ASN A 68 1.60 10.09 7.15
N PRO A 69 1.14 11.31 6.85
CA PRO A 69 1.79 12.20 5.88
C PRO A 69 3.20 12.64 6.32
N ASP A 70 3.51 12.59 7.61
CA ASP A 70 4.81 13.02 8.15
C ASP A 70 5.92 12.00 7.89
N ALA A 71 5.57 10.74 7.62
CA ALA A 71 6.51 9.70 7.20
C ALA A 71 6.80 9.72 5.69
N MET A 72 6.11 10.55 4.91
CA MET A 72 6.31 10.67 3.46
C MET A 72 7.47 11.62 3.14
N THR A 73 8.15 11.37 2.02
CA THR A 73 9.07 12.37 1.45
C THR A 73 8.29 13.58 0.97
N THR A 74 8.93 14.75 0.84
CA THR A 74 8.28 15.97 0.36
C THR A 74 7.55 15.75 -0.98
N ASP A 75 8.23 15.12 -1.94
CA ASP A 75 7.65 14.81 -3.26
C ASP A 75 6.45 13.87 -3.20
N ASP A 76 6.48 12.86 -2.33
CA ASP A 76 5.36 11.91 -2.19
C ASP A 76 4.20 12.52 -1.41
N ARG A 77 4.49 13.41 -0.46
CA ARG A 77 3.49 14.16 0.31
C ARG A 77 2.71 15.12 -0.58
N GLU A 78 3.37 15.81 -1.51
CA GLU A 78 2.68 16.68 -2.48
C GLU A 78 1.74 15.89 -3.39
N LYS A 79 2.22 14.77 -3.95
CA LYS A 79 1.37 13.86 -4.76
C LYS A 79 0.19 13.33 -3.96
N PHE A 80 0.41 12.97 -2.71
CA PHE A 80 -0.63 12.52 -1.81
C PHE A 80 -1.69 13.59 -1.57
N ILE A 81 -1.28 14.82 -1.25
CA ILE A 81 -2.22 15.94 -1.00
C ILE A 81 -3.08 16.22 -2.23
N ASN A 82 -2.48 16.23 -3.42
CA ASN A 82 -3.23 16.43 -4.67
C ASN A 82 -4.26 15.31 -4.89
N TRP A 83 -3.82 14.05 -4.80
CA TRP A 83 -4.71 12.89 -4.90
C TRP A 83 -5.82 12.92 -3.84
N TYR A 84 -5.49 13.26 -2.60
CA TYR A 84 -6.45 13.30 -1.49
C TYR A 84 -7.52 14.36 -1.72
N ASN A 85 -7.14 15.56 -2.17
CA ASN A 85 -8.10 16.61 -2.45
C ASN A 85 -9.09 16.25 -3.57
N GLU A 86 -8.63 15.48 -4.56
CA GLU A 86 -9.47 14.96 -5.65
C GLU A 86 -10.40 13.82 -5.20
N ASN A 87 -9.97 13.00 -4.24
CA ASN A 87 -10.65 11.74 -3.90
C ASN A 87 -11.40 11.76 -2.57
N LYS A 88 -11.14 12.71 -1.65
CA LYS A 88 -11.67 12.72 -0.27
C LYS A 88 -13.19 12.55 -0.14
N ASP A 89 -13.94 13.05 -1.12
CA ASP A 89 -15.41 12.99 -1.13
C ASP A 89 -15.97 11.74 -1.82
N SER A 90 -15.11 10.94 -2.44
CA SER A 90 -15.48 9.66 -3.05
C SER A 90 -15.68 8.57 -1.99
N VAL A 91 -16.37 7.50 -2.38
CA VAL A 91 -16.60 6.35 -1.52
C VAL A 91 -15.32 5.50 -1.41
N PHE A 92 -14.86 5.34 -0.18
CA PHE A 92 -13.86 4.39 0.26
C PHE A 92 -14.53 3.16 0.89
N ASP A 93 -14.17 1.99 0.37
CA ASP A 93 -14.54 0.69 0.90
C ASP A 93 -13.26 0.06 1.46
N MET A 94 -13.23 -0.22 2.77
CA MET A 94 -12.04 -0.74 3.45
C MET A 94 -11.60 -2.10 2.91
N GLN A 95 -12.54 -2.96 2.51
CA GLN A 95 -12.24 -4.30 2.02
C GLN A 95 -11.73 -4.28 0.57
N LYS A 96 -12.13 -3.27 -0.19
CA LYS A 96 -11.65 -3.03 -1.56
C LYS A 96 -10.52 -2.01 -1.65
N GLY A 97 -10.19 -1.38 -0.52
CA GLY A 97 -9.35 -0.19 -0.47
C GLY A 97 -7.94 -0.50 -0.90
N ASN A 98 -7.67 -0.42 -2.22
CA ASN A 98 -6.39 -0.58 -2.90
C ASN A 98 -5.32 -1.32 -2.09
N CYS A 99 -5.68 -2.52 -1.60
CA CYS A 99 -4.72 -3.54 -1.26
C CYS A 99 -4.11 -3.93 -2.59
N PHE A 100 -2.80 -3.79 -2.69
CA PHE A 100 -2.07 -4.04 -3.90
C PHE A 100 -2.48 -5.34 -4.58
N LEU A 101 -2.62 -5.26 -5.91
CA LEU A 101 -2.84 -6.35 -6.87
C LEU A 101 -4.32 -6.69 -7.14
N LEU A 102 -5.06 -5.77 -7.76
CA LEU A 102 -6.02 -6.18 -8.78
C LEU A 102 -5.31 -6.06 -10.13
N TYR A 103 -5.09 -7.22 -10.74
CA TYR A 103 -4.46 -7.48 -12.05
C TYR A 103 -2.94 -7.34 -12.13
N ILE A 104 -2.21 -8.18 -11.38
CA ILE A 104 -1.11 -9.00 -11.93
C ILE A 104 -1.13 -10.35 -11.21
#